data_AF-A0A1W1BFM6-F1
#
_entry.id   AF-A0A1W1BFM6-F1
#
_cell.length_a   1.000
_cell.length_b   1.000
_cell.length_c   1.000
_cell.angle_alpha   90.00
_cell.angle_beta   90.00
_cell.angle_gamma   90.00
#
_symmetry.space_group_name_H-M   'P 1'
#
loop_
_entity.id
_entity.type
_entity.pdbx_description
1 polymer ?
#
loop_
_entity_poly.entity_id
_entity_poly.type
_entity_poly.pdbx_seq_one_letter_code
_entity_poly.pdbx_strand_id
1 'polypeptide(L)' 'MQQMFKRYLLMYSGEKNVKASIKHYLTYPSKSISVMSDLFIDTYGIKKPTYLNKEELDEAIDIYWDTFKVFGKLK' A
#
# COMPACT_ATOMS: atom_id res chain seq x y z
N MET A 1 5.93 -4.17 12.77
CA MET A 1 4.64 -3.83 12.14
C MET A 1 4.28 -2.35 12.28
N GLN A 2 4.10 -1.81 13.51
CA GLN A 2 3.69 -0.41 13.72
C GLN A 2 4.67 0.65 13.15
N GLN A 3 5.99 0.42 13.21
CA GLN A 3 6.99 1.34 12.65
C GLN A 3 6.98 1.42 11.12
N MET A 4 6.68 0.32 10.42
CA MET A 4 6.62 0.31 8.95
C MET A 4 5.41 1.10 8.45
N PHE A 5 4.25 0.90 9.07
CA PHE A 5 3.04 1.65 8.74
C PHE A 5 3.21 3.16 8.96
N LYS A 6 3.96 3.55 10.01
CA LYS A 6 4.28 4.96 10.28
C LYS A 6 5.19 5.57 9.21
N ARG A 7 6.17 4.83 8.68
CA ARG A 7 7.03 5.27 7.57
C ARG A 7 6.23 5.50 6.27
N TYR A 8 5.26 4.64 5.98
CA TYR A 8 4.34 4.84 4.85
C TYR A 8 3.54 6.13 4.96
N LEU A 9 2.98 6.42 6.13
CA LEU A 9 2.25 7.67 6.38
C LEU A 9 3.13 8.91 6.21
N LEU A 10 4.36 8.85 6.72
CA LEU A 10 5.35 9.93 6.58
C LEU A 10 5.82 10.15 5.14
N MET A 11 5.90 9.10 4.32
CA MET A 11 6.46 9.20 2.96
C MET A 11 5.47 9.72 1.92
N TYR A 12 4.16 9.45 2.09
CA TYR A 12 3.15 9.84 1.11
C TYR A 12 2.33 11.08 1.52
N SER A 13 2.47 11.58 2.75
CA SER A 13 1.96 12.88 3.21
C SER A 13 0.46 13.14 2.99
N GLY A 14 -0.35 12.11 2.77
CA GLY A 14 -1.79 12.25 2.56
C GLY A 14 -2.45 11.00 1.99
N GLU A 15 -3.73 10.83 2.33
CA GLU A 15 -4.59 9.73 1.89
C GLU A 15 -4.54 9.50 0.38
N LYS A 16 -4.70 10.57 -0.40
CA LYS A 16 -4.73 10.52 -1.86
C LYS A 16 -3.46 9.90 -2.45
N ASN A 17 -2.30 10.27 -1.93
CA ASN A 17 -1.01 9.78 -2.40
C ASN A 17 -0.78 8.32 -1.99
N VAL A 18 -1.17 7.95 -0.77
CA VAL A 18 -1.09 6.55 -0.32
C VAL A 18 -1.97 5.68 -1.20
N LYS A 19 -3.25 6.03 -1.37
CA LYS A 19 -4.19 5.29 -2.21
C LYS A 19 -3.68 5.16 -3.66
N ALA A 20 -3.18 6.26 -4.24
CA ALA A 20 -2.59 6.25 -5.58
C ALA A 20 -1.35 5.33 -5.69
N SER A 21 -0.46 5.34 -4.69
CA SER A 21 0.73 4.49 -4.66
C SER A 21 0.38 3.00 -4.56
N ILE A 22 -0.59 2.65 -3.72
CA ILE A 22 -1.09 1.28 -3.57
C ILE A 22 -1.72 0.82 -4.89
N LYS A 23 -2.58 1.65 -5.48
CA LYS A 23 -3.21 1.38 -6.77
C LYS A 23 -2.16 1.10 -7.84
N HIS A 24 -1.18 1.99 -7.97
CA HIS A 24 -0.12 1.85 -8.96
C HIS A 24 0.69 0.56 -8.76
N TYR A 25 1.07 0.23 -7.52
CA TYR A 25 1.82 -0.99 -7.23
C TYR A 25 1.00 -2.27 -7.50
N LEU A 26 -0.29 -2.28 -7.17
CA LEU A 26 -1.15 -3.46 -7.41
C LEU A 26 -1.43 -3.68 -8.89
N THR A 27 -1.49 -2.62 -9.70
CA THR A 27 -1.66 -2.73 -11.16
C THR A 27 -0.34 -3.11 -11.85
N TYR A 28 0.79 -2.52 -11.44
CA TYR A 28 2.10 -2.70 -12.09
C TYR A 28 3.20 -3.05 -11.09
N PRO A 29 3.12 -4.21 -10.43
CA PRO A 29 4.04 -4.54 -9.35
C PRO A 29 5.48 -4.69 -9.86
N SER A 30 6.42 -3.99 -9.22
CA SER A 30 7.86 -4.08 -9.52
C SER A 30 8.69 -3.96 -8.25
N LYS A 31 9.94 -4.46 -8.28
CA LYS A 31 10.87 -4.36 -7.16
C LYS A 31 11.19 -2.89 -6.85
N SER A 32 11.37 -2.06 -7.88
CA SER A 32 11.81 -0.67 -7.75
C SER A 32 10.77 0.26 -7.12
N ILE A 33 9.48 -0.06 -7.22
CA ILE A 33 8.40 0.73 -6.62
C ILE A 33 7.81 0.07 -5.36
N SER A 34 8.35 -1.09 -4.98
CA SER A 34 7.98 -1.74 -3.74
C SER A 34 8.67 -1.05 -2.57
N VAL A 35 7.87 -0.74 -1.56
CA VAL A 35 8.30 -0.29 -0.23
C VAL A 35 8.83 -1.43 0.68
N MET A 36 8.73 -2.68 0.23
CA MET A 36 9.25 -3.83 0.98
C MET A 36 10.77 -3.89 0.86
N SER A 37 11.45 -4.39 1.89
CA SER A 37 12.91 -4.56 1.83
C SER A 37 13.32 -5.60 0.79
N ASP A 38 14.54 -5.49 0.28
CA ASP A 38 15.12 -6.47 -0.64
C ASP A 38 15.04 -7.89 -0.06
N LEU A 39 15.40 -8.06 1.22
CA LEU A 39 15.30 -9.37 1.89
C LEU A 39 13.89 -9.96 1.84
N PHE A 40 12.85 -9.13 2.01
CA PHE A 40 11.46 -9.60 1.94
C PHE A 40 11.09 -10.01 0.52
N ILE A 41 11.48 -9.22 -0.48
CA ILE A 41 11.21 -9.50 -1.89
C ILE A 41 11.98 -10.75 -2.35
N ASP A 42 13.21 -10.93 -1.90
CA ASP A 42 14.02 -12.10 -2.25
C ASP A 42 13.47 -13.37 -1.59
N THR A 43 12.80 -13.26 -0.44
CA THR A 43 12.18 -14.39 0.27
C THR A 43 10.79 -14.75 -0.29
N TYR A 44 9.95 -13.77 -0.59
CA TYR A 44 8.52 -13.97 -0.91
C TYR A 44 8.15 -13.61 -2.35
N GLY A 45 9.07 -13.00 -3.10
CA GLY A 45 8.83 -12.49 -4.44
C GLY A 45 8.05 -11.18 -4.48
N ILE A 46 7.85 -10.69 -5.70
CA ILE A 46 7.00 -9.53 -6.01
C ILE A 46 5.56 -10.01 -6.17
N LYS A 47 4.58 -9.18 -5.81
CA LYS A 47 3.16 -9.50 -6.03
C LYS A 47 2.87 -9.66 -7.52
N LYS A 48 1.87 -10.50 -7.83
CA LYS A 48 1.29 -10.54 -9.17
C LYS A 48 0.38 -9.32 -9.39
N PRO A 49 0.22 -8.85 -10.64
CA PRO A 49 -0.76 -7.82 -10.97
C PRO A 49 -2.15 -8.20 -10.49
N THR A 50 -2.92 -7.22 -10.05
CA THR A 50 -4.31 -7.42 -9.63
C THR A 50 -5.19 -7.88 -10.79
N TYR A 51 -6.18 -8.70 -10.47
CA TYR A 51 -7.25 -9.11 -11.40
C TYR A 51 -8.52 -8.27 -11.23
N LEU A 52 -8.56 -7.40 -10.22
CA LEU A 52 -9.69 -6.52 -9.95
C LEU A 52 -9.81 -5.48 -11.08
N ASN A 53 -11.05 -5.16 -11.43
CA ASN A 53 -11.32 -4.00 -12.26
C ASN A 53 -11.04 -2.69 -11.50
N LYS A 54 -11.17 -1.56 -12.18
CA LYS A 54 -10.79 -0.26 -11.63
C LYS A 54 -11.64 0.10 -10.40
N GLU A 55 -12.95 -0.13 -10.47
CA GLU A 55 -13.93 0.18 -9.43
C GLU A 55 -13.70 -0.70 -8.19
N GLU A 56 -13.54 -2.00 -8.38
CA GLU A 56 -13.23 -2.96 -7.31
C GLU A 56 -11.91 -2.65 -6.61
N LEU A 57 -10.89 -2.27 -7.39
CA LEU A 57 -9.58 -1.90 -6.85
C LEU A 57 -9.66 -0.63 -6.01
N ASP A 58 -10.42 0.37 -6.46
CA ASP A 58 -10.62 1.62 -5.72
C ASP A 58 -11.36 1.36 -4.40
N GLU A 59 -12.43 0.56 -4.42
CA GLU A 59 -13.18 0.19 -3.21
C GLU A 59 -12.31 -0.60 -2.22
N ALA A 60 -11.55 -1.60 -2.71
CA ALA A 60 -10.66 -2.39 -1.86
C ALA A 60 -9.57 -1.54 -1.19
N ILE A 61 -9.05 -0.53 -1.91
CA ILE A 61 -8.05 0.41 -1.38
C ILE A 61 -8.67 1.33 -0.32
N ASP A 62 -9.89 1.79 -0.54
CA ASP A 62 -10.63 2.62 0.42
C ASP A 62 -10.89 1.86 1.73
N ILE A 63 -11.37 0.61 1.63
CA ILE A 63 -11.57 -0.28 2.78
C ILE A 63 -10.25 -0.51 3.54
N TYR A 64 -9.16 -0.77 2.81
CA TYR A 64 -7.84 -0.96 3.41
C TYR A 64 -7.37 0.30 4.15
N TRP A 65 -7.52 1.47 3.54
CA TRP A 65 -7.18 2.74 4.16
C TRP A 65 -7.97 2.96 5.46
N ASP A 66 -9.28 2.78 5.44
CA ASP A 66 -10.13 2.98 6.61
C ASP A 66 -9.84 1.98 7.75
N THR A 67 -9.51 0.74 7.38
CA THR A 67 -9.16 -0.31 8.35
C THR A 67 -7.86 0.03 9.07
N PHE A 68 -6.83 0.49 8.36
CA PHE A 68 -5.48 0.60 8.91
C PHE A 68 -5.04 2.03 9.25
N LYS A 69 -5.70 3.08 8.73
CA LYS A 69 -5.33 4.47 9.06
C LYS A 69 -5.29 4.68 10.58
N VAL A 70 -4.21 5.31 11.04
CA VAL A 70 -4.01 5.65 12.47
C VAL A 70 -4.71 6.95 12.87
N PHE A 71 -5.13 7.77 11.90
CA PHE A 71 -5.90 8.98 12.16
C PHE A 71 -7.21 8.63 12.88
N GLY A 72 -7.42 9.20 14.07
CA GLY A 72 -8.57 8.90 14.93
C GLY A 72 -8.42 7.69 15.87
N LYS A 73 -7.28 6.96 15.82
CA LYS A 73 -7.00 5.81 16.72
C LYS A 73 -5.96 6.11 17.80
N LEU A 74 -5.35 7.29 17.77
CA LEU A 74 -4.48 7.79 18.84
C LEU A 74 -5.37 8.54 19.84
N LYS A 75 -5.55 7.96 21.03
CA LYS A 75 -6.08 8.66 22.21
C LYS A 75 -4.98 9.47 22.86
#